data_AF-A0A942EYY6-F1
#
_entry.id   AF-A0A942EYY6-F1
#
_cell.length_a   1.000
_cell.length_b   1.000
_cell.length_c   1.000
_cell.angle_alpha   90.00
_cell.angle_beta   90.00
_cell.angle_gamma   90.00
#
_symmetry.space_group_name_H-M   'P 1'
#
loop_
_entity.id
_entity.type
_entity.pdbx_description
1 polymer ?
#
loop_
_entity_poly.entity_id
_entity_poly.type
_entity_poly.pdbx_seq_one_letter_code
_entity_poly.pdbx_strand_id
1 'polypeptide(L)'
;MSDHDLKRNFKVFLIDQIRLPMGPKATGEEWIRMRKETYDVYRQKFSPSQIGNLLESDFHHFLTSKGNMSWTNLQRGCKKATDQMGKLKDNLIYLQNEVVPIGERLNAVMRGGNLYIKGFGLNLTWPSQNQTGSLKSKKLRFPKLLWNAHE
;
A
#
# COMPACT_ATOMS: atom_id res chain seq x y z
N MET A 1 9.63 0.50 -15.51
CA MET A 1 8.30 -0.16 -15.55
C MET A 1 7.56 0.21 -16.84
N SER A 2 7.43 -0.75 -17.76
CA SER A 2 6.80 -0.54 -19.07
C SER A 2 5.26 -0.64 -19.00
N ASP A 3 4.54 -0.11 -20.00
CA ASP A 3 3.07 -0.28 -20.11
C ASP A 3 2.68 -1.78 -20.17
N HIS A 4 3.58 -2.63 -20.66
CA HIS A 4 3.43 -4.08 -20.67
C HIS A 4 3.46 -4.69 -19.25
N ASP A 5 4.31 -4.21 -18.35
CA ASP A 5 4.41 -4.69 -16.97
C ASP A 5 3.20 -4.28 -16.13
N LEU A 6 2.66 -3.08 -16.39
CA LEU A 6 1.42 -2.61 -15.79
C LEU A 6 0.25 -3.48 -16.27
N LYS A 7 0.11 -3.69 -17.57
CA LYS A 7 -0.94 -4.56 -18.14
C LYS A 7 -0.88 -5.97 -17.54
N ARG A 8 0.31 -6.55 -17.34
CA ARG A 8 0.47 -7.88 -16.71
C ARG A 8 0.08 -7.89 -15.23
N ASN A 9 0.51 -6.90 -14.46
CA ASN A 9 0.23 -6.83 -13.02
C ASN A 9 -1.26 -6.54 -12.72
N PHE A 10 -1.97 -5.89 -13.64
CA PHE A 10 -3.37 -5.50 -13.46
C PHE A 10 -4.39 -6.36 -14.27
N LYS A 11 -3.96 -7.20 -15.22
CA LYS A 11 -4.83 -8.07 -16.04
C LYS A 11 -5.62 -9.13 -15.26
N VAL A 12 -5.23 -9.46 -14.03
CA VAL A 12 -5.86 -10.56 -13.26
C VAL A 12 -7.22 -10.15 -12.66
N PHE A 13 -7.54 -8.86 -12.59
CA PHE A 13 -8.88 -8.39 -12.20
C PHE A 13 -9.62 -7.93 -13.44
N LEU A 14 -10.34 -8.87 -14.05
CA LEU A 14 -11.18 -8.71 -15.24
C LEU A 14 -11.98 -7.40 -15.19
N ILE A 15 -11.77 -6.57 -16.21
CA ILE A 15 -12.48 -5.33 -16.52
C ILE A 15 -14.01 -5.50 -16.43
N ASP A 16 -14.52 -6.71 -16.66
CA ASP A 16 -15.96 -7.00 -16.76
C ASP A 16 -16.64 -7.32 -15.41
N GLN A 17 -15.90 -7.51 -14.32
CA GLN A 17 -16.46 -7.88 -13.00
C GLN A 17 -16.30 -6.81 -11.92
N ILE A 18 -15.67 -5.68 -12.22
CA ILE A 18 -15.51 -4.62 -11.23
C ILE A 18 -16.83 -3.87 -11.14
N ARG A 19 -17.62 -4.13 -10.09
CA ARG A 19 -18.64 -3.18 -9.62
C ARG A 19 -17.91 -1.93 -9.16
N LEU A 20 -17.74 -0.98 -10.07
CA LEU A 20 -17.00 0.24 -9.81
C LEU A 20 -17.74 1.05 -8.72
N PRO A 21 -17.03 1.53 -7.68
CA PRO A 21 -17.62 2.42 -6.67
C PRO A 21 -17.96 3.81 -7.23
N MET A 22 -17.83 4.00 -8.54
CA MET A 22 -17.90 5.27 -9.27
C MET A 22 -19.29 5.53 -9.89
N GLY A 23 -20.30 4.71 -9.59
CA GLY A 23 -21.62 4.83 -10.20
C GLY A 23 -21.65 4.35 -11.67
N PRO A 24 -22.79 4.48 -12.35
CA PRO A 24 -23.10 3.75 -13.60
C PRO A 24 -22.36 4.21 -14.86
N LYS A 25 -21.33 5.08 -14.78
CA LYS A 25 -20.75 5.74 -15.97
C LYS A 25 -19.23 5.59 -16.18
N ALA A 26 -18.48 5.09 -15.21
CA ALA A 26 -17.03 4.90 -15.41
C ALA A 26 -16.78 3.59 -16.18
N THR A 27 -16.02 3.64 -17.27
CA THR A 27 -15.55 2.44 -17.98
C THR A 27 -14.40 1.79 -17.20
N GLY A 28 -14.08 0.53 -17.48
CA GLY A 28 -12.90 -0.13 -16.90
C GLY A 28 -11.59 0.57 -17.25
N GLU A 29 -11.49 1.14 -18.46
CA GLU A 29 -10.33 1.92 -18.91
C GLU A 29 -10.18 3.21 -18.09
N GLU A 30 -11.28 3.93 -17.87
CA GLU A 30 -11.29 5.14 -17.05
C GLU A 30 -10.82 4.84 -15.62
N TRP A 31 -11.31 3.73 -15.05
CA TRP A 31 -10.86 3.29 -13.73
C TRP A 31 -9.37 2.94 -13.67
N ILE A 32 -8.85 2.26 -14.69
CA ILE A 32 -7.41 1.98 -14.79
C ILE A 32 -6.61 3.28 -14.87
N ARG A 33 -7.04 4.23 -15.70
CA ARG A 33 -6.39 5.54 -15.86
C ARG A 33 -6.32 6.28 -14.53
N MET A 34 -7.47 6.48 -13.88
CA MET A 34 -7.52 7.18 -12.61
C MET A 34 -6.67 6.48 -11.54
N ARG A 35 -6.60 5.13 -11.54
CA ARG A 35 -5.73 4.38 -10.62
C ARG A 35 -4.25 4.62 -10.89
N LYS A 36 -3.84 4.72 -12.15
CA LYS A 36 -2.46 5.07 -12.52
C LYS A 36 -2.12 6.48 -12.00
N GLU A 37 -2.98 7.45 -12.25
CA GLU A 37 -2.79 8.84 -11.78
C GLU A 37 -2.70 8.89 -10.25
N THR A 38 -3.60 8.20 -9.56
CA THR A 38 -3.60 8.09 -8.09
C THR A 38 -2.31 7.43 -7.57
N TYR A 39 -1.86 6.36 -8.25
CA TYR A 39 -0.61 5.69 -7.92
C TYR A 39 0.56 6.67 -8.03
N ASP A 40 0.66 7.44 -9.12
CA ASP A 40 1.77 8.38 -9.33
C ASP A 40 1.80 9.50 -8.28
N VAL A 41 0.63 10.06 -7.94
CA VAL A 41 0.49 11.06 -6.86
C VAL A 41 1.04 10.54 -5.54
N TYR A 42 0.61 9.34 -5.14
CA TYR A 42 1.05 8.79 -3.86
C TYR A 42 2.48 8.26 -3.89
N ARG A 43 2.94 7.74 -5.03
CA ARG A 43 4.35 7.35 -5.21
C ARG A 43 5.26 8.54 -4.95
N GLN A 44 4.92 9.71 -5.47
CA GLN A 44 5.68 10.92 -5.23
C GLN A 44 5.64 11.34 -3.76
N LYS A 45 4.45 11.38 -3.14
CA LYS A 45 4.26 11.78 -1.73
C LYS A 45 4.96 10.84 -0.74
N PHE A 46 4.99 9.54 -1.01
CA PHE A 46 5.62 8.54 -0.16
C PHE A 46 7.10 8.30 -0.47
N SER A 47 7.66 8.95 -1.49
CA SER A 47 9.06 8.78 -1.83
C SER A 47 9.97 9.20 -0.67
N PRO A 48 11.17 8.58 -0.50
CA PRO A 48 12.04 8.87 0.64
C PRO A 48 12.42 10.36 0.76
N SER A 49 12.49 11.07 -0.37
CA SER A 49 12.80 12.51 -0.40
C SER A 49 11.63 13.42 -0.06
N GLN A 50 10.39 12.94 -0.14
CA GLN A 50 9.17 13.75 0.11
C GLN A 50 8.45 13.37 1.40
N ILE A 51 8.76 12.22 1.98
CA ILE A 51 8.01 11.69 3.11
C ILE A 51 8.11 12.55 4.38
N GLY A 52 9.19 13.33 4.53
CA GLY A 52 9.32 14.36 5.56
C GLY A 52 8.18 15.39 5.51
N ASN A 53 7.68 15.70 4.30
CA ASN A 53 6.60 16.66 4.04
C ASN A 53 5.20 16.03 4.06
N LEU A 54 5.09 14.71 4.26
CA LEU A 54 3.80 14.02 4.25
C LEU A 54 2.89 14.54 5.37
N LEU A 55 1.72 15.06 4.99
CA LEU A 55 0.72 15.55 5.92
C LEU A 55 -0.14 14.41 6.47
N GLU A 56 -0.69 14.60 7.67
CA GLU A 56 -1.63 13.64 8.26
C GLU A 56 -2.89 13.50 7.39
N SER A 57 -3.42 14.61 6.88
CA SER A 57 -4.58 14.65 5.99
C SER A 57 -4.35 13.87 4.69
N ASP A 58 -3.15 13.98 4.11
CA ASP A 58 -2.75 13.22 2.92
C ASP A 58 -2.73 11.72 3.19
N PHE A 59 -2.18 11.32 4.35
CA PHE A 59 -2.16 9.93 4.76
C PHE A 59 -3.57 9.40 5.05
N HIS A 60 -4.41 10.16 5.76
CA HIS A 60 -5.82 9.80 5.97
C HIS A 60 -6.55 9.62 4.65
N HIS A 61 -6.37 10.54 3.70
CA HIS A 61 -6.96 10.41 2.37
C HIS A 61 -6.51 9.11 1.70
N PHE A 62 -5.21 8.80 1.76
CA PHE A 62 -4.65 7.56 1.23
C PHE A 62 -5.26 6.30 1.85
N LEU A 63 -5.59 6.32 3.14
CA LEU A 63 -6.19 5.17 3.81
C LEU A 63 -7.62 4.85 3.32
N THR A 64 -8.31 5.83 2.72
CA THR A 64 -9.66 5.63 2.20
C THR A 64 -9.64 4.90 0.86
N SER A 65 -10.64 4.07 0.60
CA SER A 65 -10.79 3.41 -0.71
C SER A 65 -10.99 4.40 -1.86
N LYS A 66 -11.53 5.59 -1.57
CA LYS A 66 -11.68 6.67 -2.56
C LYS A 66 -10.33 7.34 -2.87
N GLY A 67 -9.47 7.51 -1.85
CA GLY A 67 -8.18 8.17 -2.04
C GLY A 67 -7.16 7.29 -2.74
N ASN A 68 -6.94 6.05 -2.29
CA ASN A 68 -5.95 5.18 -2.96
C ASN A 68 -6.48 4.44 -4.19
N MET A 69 -7.80 4.39 -4.36
CA MET A 69 -8.52 3.68 -5.42
C MET A 69 -8.14 2.20 -5.63
N SER A 70 -7.45 1.62 -4.66
CA SER A 70 -6.67 0.40 -4.82
C SER A 70 -6.88 -0.62 -3.72
N TRP A 71 -7.03 -0.16 -2.48
CA TRP A 71 -7.13 -1.00 -1.29
C TRP A 71 -8.39 -0.66 -0.53
N THR A 72 -9.17 -1.70 -0.27
CA THR A 72 -10.30 -1.64 0.64
C THR A 72 -9.82 -1.85 2.07
N ASN A 73 -10.47 -1.19 3.03
CA ASN A 73 -10.29 -1.40 4.48
C ASN A 73 -8.97 -0.95 5.14
N LEU A 74 -8.02 -0.30 4.46
CA LEU A 74 -6.80 0.23 5.11
C LEU A 74 -7.12 1.19 6.28
N GLN A 75 -8.14 2.04 6.09
CA GLN A 75 -8.69 2.93 7.12
C GLN A 75 -9.03 2.27 8.46
N ARG A 76 -9.40 0.98 8.47
CA ARG A 76 -9.83 0.29 9.72
C ARG A 76 -8.67 0.00 10.66
N GLY A 77 -7.48 -0.29 10.12
CA GLY A 77 -6.30 -0.59 10.95
C GLY A 77 -5.40 0.63 11.17
N CYS A 78 -5.22 1.49 10.17
CA CYS A 78 -4.21 2.54 10.22
C CYS A 78 -4.64 3.85 10.91
N LYS A 79 -5.90 4.01 11.35
CA LYS A 79 -6.34 5.24 12.01
C LYS A 79 -5.53 5.59 13.28
N LYS A 80 -5.00 4.60 13.98
CA LYS A 80 -4.13 4.82 15.16
C LYS A 80 -2.68 5.12 14.79
N ALA A 81 -2.29 4.86 13.53
CA ALA A 81 -0.93 5.13 13.06
C ALA A 81 -0.72 6.62 12.77
N THR A 82 -1.79 7.35 12.41
CA THR A 82 -1.74 8.80 12.19
C THR A 82 -1.53 9.59 13.48
N ASP A 83 -1.91 9.05 14.64
CA ASP A 83 -1.65 9.67 15.95
C ASP A 83 -0.15 9.83 16.23
N GLN A 84 0.72 9.13 15.48
CA GLN A 84 2.18 9.14 15.63
C GLN A 84 2.87 9.39 14.28
N MET A 85 2.51 10.48 13.59
CA MET A 85 3.03 10.81 12.24
C MET A 85 4.55 10.75 12.12
N GLY A 86 5.31 11.21 13.12
CA GLY A 86 6.78 11.13 13.11
C GLY A 86 7.27 9.70 12.95
N LYS A 87 6.86 8.81 13.87
CA LYS A 87 7.19 7.38 13.80
C LYS A 87 6.66 6.70 12.54
N LEU A 88 5.48 7.12 12.05
CA LEU A 88 4.94 6.59 10.80
C LEU A 88 5.84 6.93 9.62
N LYS A 89 6.36 8.15 9.52
CA LYS A 89 7.32 8.56 8.49
C LYS A 89 8.60 7.74 8.60
N ASP A 90 9.15 7.60 9.80
CA ASP A 90 10.36 6.80 10.04
C ASP A 90 10.17 5.34 9.60
N ASN A 91 9.02 4.75 9.95
CA ASN A 91 8.67 3.39 9.52
C ASN A 91 8.60 3.27 8.00
N LEU A 92 7.96 4.22 7.34
CA LEU A 92 7.82 4.20 5.89
C LEU A 92 9.17 4.42 5.18
N ILE A 93 10.07 5.23 5.75
CA ILE A 93 11.47 5.36 5.28
C ILE A 93 12.19 4.04 5.45
N TYR A 94 12.11 3.43 6.64
CA TYR A 94 12.80 2.18 6.94
C TYR A 94 12.30 1.03 6.05
N LEU A 95 11.00 0.96 5.81
CA LEU A 95 10.42 0.02 4.85
C LEU A 95 11.00 0.26 3.45
N GLN A 96 11.25 1.50 3.02
CA GLN A 96 11.83 1.77 1.71
C GLN A 96 13.35 1.53 1.60
N ASN A 97 14.04 1.18 2.71
CA ASN A 97 15.49 0.98 2.68
C ASN A 97 15.89 -0.37 2.04
N GLU A 98 16.25 -0.35 0.77
CA GLU A 98 16.60 -1.55 0.01
C GLU A 98 17.92 -2.23 0.43
N VAL A 99 18.76 -1.56 1.22
CA VAL A 99 19.96 -2.15 1.81
C VAL A 99 19.60 -3.24 2.82
N VAL A 100 18.45 -3.12 3.48
CA VAL A 100 17.98 -4.09 4.49
C VAL A 100 17.11 -5.15 3.83
N PRO A 101 17.32 -6.46 4.11
CA PRO A 101 16.46 -7.51 3.59
C PRO A 101 14.98 -7.27 3.92
N ILE A 102 14.09 -7.54 2.96
CA ILE A 102 12.65 -7.27 3.10
C ILE A 102 12.04 -7.93 4.35
N GLY A 103 12.49 -9.13 4.70
CA GLY A 103 12.02 -9.85 5.89
C GLY A 103 12.33 -9.09 7.19
N GLU A 104 13.55 -8.56 7.30
CA GLU A 104 13.99 -7.76 8.46
C GLU A 104 13.23 -6.43 8.53
N ARG A 105 13.03 -5.77 7.38
CA ARG A 105 12.24 -4.54 7.29
C ARG A 105 10.83 -4.71 7.84
N LEU A 106 10.18 -5.80 7.44
CA LEU A 106 8.82 -6.12 7.86
C LEU A 106 8.76 -6.53 9.31
N ASN A 107 9.70 -7.35 9.78
CA ASN A 107 9.74 -7.78 11.18
C ASN A 107 9.88 -6.59 12.14
N ALA A 108 10.63 -5.55 11.77
CA ALA A 108 10.80 -4.36 12.59
C ALA A 108 9.48 -3.59 12.83
N VAL A 109 8.61 -3.48 11.82
CA VAL A 109 7.34 -2.72 11.92
C VAL A 109 6.15 -3.57 12.40
N MET A 110 6.33 -4.88 12.50
CA MET A 110 5.34 -5.84 12.99
C MET A 110 5.24 -5.84 14.51
N ARG A 111 4.17 -6.43 15.06
CA ARG A 111 3.99 -6.51 16.51
C ARG A 111 5.17 -7.27 17.15
N GLY A 112 5.85 -6.62 18.10
CA GLY A 112 7.06 -7.13 18.74
C GLY A 112 8.36 -6.61 18.13
N GLY A 113 8.30 -5.94 16.98
CA GLY A 113 9.44 -5.23 16.40
C GLY A 113 9.67 -3.87 17.04
N ASN A 114 10.90 -3.36 16.91
CA ASN A 114 11.35 -2.10 17.47
C ASN A 114 10.70 -0.85 16.85
N LEU A 115 10.14 -0.98 15.64
CA LEU A 115 9.44 0.06 14.90
C LEU A 115 7.92 -0.16 14.89
N TYR A 116 7.39 -0.95 15.82
CA TYR A 116 5.97 -1.26 15.85
C TYR A 116 5.09 -0.03 16.12
N ILE A 117 4.10 0.18 15.26
CA ILE A 117 2.99 1.12 15.48
C ILE A 117 1.67 0.35 15.51
N LYS A 118 0.88 0.59 16.56
CA LYS A 118 -0.43 -0.05 16.73
C LYS A 118 -1.34 0.25 15.54
N GLY A 119 -1.78 -0.80 14.86
CA GLY A 119 -2.70 -0.70 13.72
C GLY A 119 -2.03 -0.59 12.34
N PHE A 120 -0.72 -0.34 12.27
CA PHE A 120 0.02 -0.29 11.01
C PHE A 120 0.46 -1.68 10.53
N GLY A 121 1.14 -2.45 11.40
CA GLY A 121 1.71 -3.77 11.08
C GLY A 121 0.71 -4.81 10.52
N LEU A 122 -0.51 -4.85 11.06
CA LEU A 122 -1.53 -5.82 10.62
C LEU A 122 -1.99 -5.61 9.17
N ASN A 123 -1.94 -4.37 8.68
CA ASN A 123 -2.31 -4.06 7.29
C ASN A 123 -1.19 -4.38 6.29
N LEU A 124 0.05 -4.53 6.75
CA LEU A 124 1.19 -5.00 5.94
C LEU A 124 1.08 -6.49 5.63
N THR A 125 0.54 -7.26 6.57
CA THR A 125 0.48 -8.71 6.54
C THR A 125 -0.94 -9.21 6.79
N TRP A 126 -1.89 -8.94 5.90
CA TRP A 126 -3.17 -9.62 6.01
C TRP A 126 -2.97 -11.12 5.70
N PRO A 127 -3.30 -12.06 6.60
CA PRO A 127 -3.35 -13.47 6.24
C PRO A 127 -4.56 -13.65 5.32
N SER A 128 -4.34 -14.06 4.07
CA SER A 128 -5.39 -14.67 3.26
C SER A 128 -6.04 -15.76 4.12
N GLN A 129 -7.33 -15.65 4.44
CA GLN A 129 -8.02 -16.56 5.36
C GLN A 129 -8.16 -18.02 4.85
N ASN A 130 -7.47 -18.41 3.77
CA ASN A 130 -7.53 -19.76 3.21
C ASN A 130 -6.15 -20.43 3.09
N GLN A 131 -5.32 -20.44 4.14
CA GLN A 131 -4.18 -21.37 4.21
C GLN A 131 -4.01 -21.91 5.63
N THR A 132 -4.74 -22.98 5.93
CA THR A 132 -4.39 -23.93 6.98
C THR A 132 -3.15 -24.70 6.53
N GLY A 133 -2.04 -24.52 7.24
CA GLY A 133 -0.87 -25.40 7.15
C GLY A 133 0.41 -24.71 6.71
N SER A 134 1.38 -24.69 7.63
CA SER A 134 2.80 -24.38 7.41
C SER A 134 3.17 -22.91 7.19
N LEU A 135 4.15 -22.44 7.97
CA LEU A 135 4.80 -21.13 7.95
C LEU A 135 5.57 -20.82 6.65
N LYS A 136 5.28 -21.52 5.54
CA LYS A 136 5.94 -21.32 4.25
C LYS A 136 5.09 -20.37 3.40
N SER A 137 5.59 -19.15 3.26
CA SER A 137 5.13 -18.07 2.36
C SER A 137 3.93 -17.23 2.83
N LYS A 138 4.15 -16.34 3.81
CA LYS A 138 3.28 -15.18 4.01
C LYS A 138 3.39 -14.26 2.79
N LYS A 139 2.38 -14.25 1.91
CA LYS A 139 2.30 -13.33 0.76
C LYS A 139 1.94 -11.93 1.26
N LEU A 140 2.92 -11.03 1.25
CA LEU A 140 2.76 -9.64 1.66
C LEU A 140 1.87 -8.90 0.67
N ARG A 141 0.92 -8.11 1.20
CA ARG A 141 0.16 -7.12 0.41
C ARG A 141 0.44 -5.74 0.98
N PHE A 142 1.66 -5.26 0.78
CA PHE A 142 1.91 -3.83 0.86
C PHE A 142 2.33 -3.31 -0.51
N PRO A 143 1.95 -2.08 -0.88
CA PRO A 143 1.97 -1.63 -2.26
C PRO A 143 3.37 -1.60 -2.85
N LYS A 144 3.54 -2.02 -4.11
CA LYS A 144 4.72 -1.63 -4.92
C LYS A 144 4.98 -0.11 -4.94
N LEU A 145 4.03 0.74 -4.51
CA LEU A 145 4.25 2.18 -4.26
C LEU A 145 5.38 2.46 -3.27
N LEU A 146 5.59 1.56 -2.29
CA LEU A 146 6.66 1.66 -1.31
C LEU A 146 7.85 0.74 -1.64
N TRP A 147 7.80 0.02 -2.76
CA TRP A 147 8.75 -1.06 -3.07
C TRP A 147 9.39 -0.99 -4.46
N ASN A 148 9.11 0.03 -5.30
CA ASN A 148 9.69 0.12 -6.64
C ASN A 148 10.23 1.53 -6.98
N ALA A 149 11.54 1.69 -6.85
CA ALA A 149 12.35 2.57 -7.69
C ALA A 149 13.55 1.76 -8.24
N HIS A 150 13.29 0.81 -9.15
CA HIS A 150 14.17 0.31 -10.23
C HIS A 150 13.76 -1.13 -10.61
N GLU A 151 12.75 -1.24 -11.49
CA GLU A 151 12.59 -2.30 -12.50
C GLU A 151 11.90 -1.68 -13.73
#